data_AF-T1DAQ0-F1
#
_entry.id   AF-T1DAQ0-F1
#
_cell.length_a   1.000
_cell.length_b   1.000
_cell.length_c   1.000
_cell.angle_alpha   90.00
_cell.angle_beta   90.00
_cell.angle_gamma   90.00
#
_symmetry.space_group_name_H-M   'P 1'
#
loop_
_entity.id
_entity.type
_entity.pdbx_description
1 polymer ?
#
loop_
_entity_poly.entity_id
_entity_poly.type
_entity_poly.pdbx_seq_one_letter_code
_entity_poly.pdbx_strand_id
1 'polypeptide(L)'
;MLDRAIIPDLLERQGDKASIVSRVIRCWGLSESALAERLDPLFQEIDSTKAPITLAFLASGIEGIKVRLSARADTKEAASQVISRYEAKVLEVIGDHVFGYDDTTMEAAV
;
A
#
# COMPACT_ATOMS: atom_id res chain seq x y z
N MET A 1 -10.68 -24.41 6.90
CA MET A 1 -10.72 -24.48 8.39
C MET A 1 -10.27 -23.15 9.01
N LEU A 2 -9.16 -22.57 8.52
CA LEU A 2 -8.66 -21.24 8.90
C LEU A 2 -9.72 -20.11 8.75
N ASP A 3 -10.24 -19.88 7.55
CA ASP A 3 -11.25 -18.83 7.28
C ASP A 3 -12.59 -19.00 8.01
N ARG A 4 -13.02 -20.24 8.28
CA ARG A 4 -14.40 -20.50 8.73
C ARG A 4 -14.58 -20.54 10.25
N ALA A 5 -13.50 -20.73 11.01
CA ALA A 5 -13.60 -20.95 12.45
C ALA A 5 -12.54 -20.20 13.26
N ILE A 6 -11.32 -20.11 12.75
CA ILE A 6 -10.18 -19.59 13.52
C ILE A 6 -10.08 -18.07 13.38
N ILE A 7 -10.24 -17.54 12.16
CA ILE A 7 -10.26 -16.09 11.91
C ILE A 7 -11.42 -15.37 12.63
N PRO A 8 -12.69 -15.83 12.53
CA PRO A 8 -13.78 -15.16 13.24
C PRO A 8 -13.61 -15.19 14.77
N ASP A 9 -13.19 -16.32 15.35
CA ASP A 9 -12.96 -16.41 16.81
C ASP A 9 -11.81 -15.50 17.28
N LEU A 10 -10.74 -15.36 16.47
CA LEU A 10 -9.66 -14.40 16.76
C LEU A 10 -10.13 -12.94 16.65
N LEU A 11 -10.97 -12.61 15.66
CA LEU A 11 -11.54 -11.26 15.51
C LEU A 11 -12.48 -10.90 16.67
N GLU A 12 -13.25 -11.86 17.18
CA GLU A 12 -14.11 -11.65 18.35
C GLU A 12 -13.33 -11.43 19.66
N ARG A 13 -12.14 -12.03 19.78
CA ARG A 13 -11.24 -11.86 20.94
C ARG A 13 -10.33 -10.64 20.83
N GLN A 14 -10.15 -10.08 19.63
CA GLN A 14 -9.39 -8.87 19.43
C GLN A 14 -10.23 -7.67 19.89
N GLY A 15 -9.93 -7.15 21.09
CA GLY A 15 -10.65 -6.00 21.68
C GLY A 15 -10.59 -4.69 20.89
N ASP A 16 -9.81 -4.64 19.80
CA ASP A 16 -9.65 -3.50 18.90
C ASP A 16 -9.99 -3.96 17.47
N LYS A 17 -11.16 -3.56 16.95
CA LYS A 17 -11.68 -3.96 15.63
C LYS A 17 -10.96 -3.25 14.47
N ALA A 18 -9.65 -3.04 14.58
CA ALA A 18 -8.91 -2.37 13.55
C ALA A 18 -8.71 -3.28 12.33
N SER A 19 -9.21 -2.83 11.18
CA SER A 19 -8.96 -3.41 9.87
C SER A 19 -7.70 -2.80 9.26
N ILE A 20 -6.82 -3.65 8.73
CA ILE A 20 -5.65 -3.23 7.97
C ILE A 20 -5.91 -3.51 6.49
N VAL A 21 -5.79 -2.49 5.65
CA VAL A 21 -5.88 -2.61 4.20
C VAL A 21 -4.55 -2.22 3.60
N SER A 22 -4.02 -3.05 2.72
CA SER A 22 -2.80 -2.78 1.99
C SER A 22 -3.05 -2.78 0.48
N ARG A 23 -2.23 -2.03 -0.24
CA ARG A 23 -2.24 -1.94 -1.70
C ARG A 23 -0.81 -1.84 -2.20
N VAL A 24 -0.51 -2.55 -3.29
CA VAL A 24 0.83 -2.56 -3.88
C VAL A 24 0.80 -1.92 -5.26
N ILE A 25 1.68 -0.95 -5.49
CA ILE A 25 1.88 -0.25 -6.76
C ILE A 25 3.21 -0.74 -7.34
N ARG A 26 3.17 -1.32 -8.55
CA ARG A 26 4.37 -1.78 -9.26
C ARG A 26 4.94 -0.65 -10.12
N CYS A 27 6.22 -0.37 -9.94
CA CYS A 27 6.94 0.69 -10.64
C CYS A 27 8.11 0.13 -11.45
N TRP A 28 8.34 0.68 -12.64
CA TRP A 28 9.45 0.34 -13.53
C TRP A 28 10.18 1.60 -14.03
N GLY A 29 11.46 1.45 -14.37
CA GLY A 29 12.27 2.53 -14.95
C GLY A 29 12.89 3.52 -13.96
N LEU A 30 12.65 3.35 -12.66
CA LEU A 30 13.31 4.12 -11.60
C LEU A 30 14.06 3.19 -10.63
N SER A 31 15.18 3.70 -10.09
CA SER A 31 15.86 3.08 -8.96
C SER A 31 15.11 3.34 -7.65
N GLU A 32 15.43 2.55 -6.61
CA GLU A 32 14.82 2.71 -5.28
C GLU A 32 15.12 4.10 -4.71
N SER A 33 16.35 4.57 -4.85
CA SER A 33 16.75 5.90 -4.40
C SER A 33 15.97 7.01 -5.10
N ALA A 34 15.75 6.91 -6.42
CA ALA A 34 15.00 7.92 -7.16
C ALA A 34 13.51 7.94 -6.75
N LEU A 35 12.91 6.78 -6.47
CA LEU A 35 11.55 6.70 -5.93
C LEU A 35 11.47 7.28 -4.51
N ALA A 36 12.45 6.97 -3.66
CA ALA A 36 12.54 7.48 -2.31
C ALA A 36 12.66 9.01 -2.29
N GLU A 37 13.54 9.60 -3.11
CA GLU A 37 13.69 11.06 -3.22
C GLU A 37 12.41 11.74 -3.71
N ARG A 38 11.72 11.16 -4.69
CA ARG A 38 10.46 11.72 -5.20
C ARG A 38 9.32 11.62 -4.21
N LEU A 39 9.26 10.53 -3.44
CA LEU A 39 8.21 10.28 -2.44
C LEU A 39 8.58 10.82 -1.05
N ASP A 40 9.77 11.36 -0.84
CA ASP A 40 10.20 11.96 0.42
C ASP A 40 9.20 13.00 0.96
N PRO A 41 8.63 13.91 0.15
CA PRO A 41 7.60 14.83 0.63
C PRO A 41 6.36 14.12 1.19
N LEU A 42 5.99 12.97 0.61
CA LEU A 42 4.89 12.14 1.13
C LEU A 42 5.26 11.49 2.46
N PHE A 43 6.49 10.98 2.60
CA PHE A 43 6.97 10.41 3.86
C PHE A 43 6.96 11.46 4.97
N GLN A 44 7.46 12.67 4.68
CA GLN A 44 7.46 13.79 5.62
C GLN A 44 6.03 14.19 6.02
N GLU A 45 5.09 14.21 5.06
CA GLU A 45 3.68 14.49 5.35
C GLU A 45 3.07 13.42 6.27
N ILE A 46 3.29 12.14 5.97
CA ILE A 46 2.77 11.01 6.75
C ILE A 46 3.31 11.06 8.19
N ASP A 47 4.62 11.29 8.35
CA ASP A 47 5.27 11.38 9.66
C ASP A 47 4.76 12.60 10.46
N SER A 48 4.73 13.77 9.82
CA SER A 48 4.30 15.03 10.46
C SER A 48 2.83 15.00 10.89
N THR A 49 1.95 14.43 10.07
CA THR A 49 0.51 14.35 10.36
C THR A 49 0.14 13.14 11.21
N LYS A 50 1.10 12.24 11.50
CA LYS A 50 0.85 10.92 12.10
C LYS A 50 -0.32 10.21 11.43
N ALA A 51 -0.34 10.26 10.09
CA ALA A 51 -1.42 9.67 9.32
C ALA A 51 -1.49 8.16 9.59
N PRO A 52 -2.70 7.56 9.61
CA PRO A 52 -2.87 6.13 9.87
C PRO A 52 -2.50 5.27 8.63
N ILE A 53 -1.42 5.63 7.94
CA ILE A 53 -0.90 4.97 6.75
C ILE A 53 0.62 4.80 6.84
N THR A 54 1.13 3.74 6.24
CA THR A 54 2.56 3.46 6.09
C THR A 54 2.86 3.24 4.62
N LEU A 55 3.88 3.96 4.13
CA LEU A 55 4.45 3.76 2.79
C LEU A 55 5.74 2.95 2.96
N ALA A 56 5.92 1.90 2.15
CA ALA A 56 7.11 1.05 2.19
C ALA A 56 7.56 0.68 0.77
N PHE A 57 8.87 0.62 0.56
CA PHE A 57 9.47 0.08 -0.66
C PHE A 57 9.79 -1.40 -0.48
N LEU A 58 9.40 -2.20 -1.45
CA LEU A 58 9.69 -3.62 -1.52
C LEU A 58 10.44 -3.86 -2.84
N ALA A 59 11.74 -4.08 -2.75
CA ALA A 59 12.54 -4.48 -3.90
C ALA A 59 12.22 -5.94 -4.25
N SER A 60 11.68 -6.16 -5.46
CA SER A 60 11.28 -7.49 -5.93
C SER A 60 12.13 -7.92 -7.11
N GLY A 61 13.46 -7.94 -6.93
CA GLY A 61 14.42 -8.48 -7.91
C GLY A 61 14.13 -8.09 -9.36
N ILE A 62 13.81 -9.09 -10.20
CA ILE A 62 13.54 -8.94 -11.64
C ILE A 62 12.18 -8.29 -11.98
N GLU A 63 11.27 -8.14 -11.03
CA GLU A 63 9.91 -7.62 -11.25
C GLU A 63 9.80 -6.08 -11.08
N GLY A 64 10.91 -5.40 -10.79
CA GLY A 64 10.93 -3.97 -10.48
C GLY A 64 10.68 -3.67 -9.00
N ILE A 65 10.32 -2.42 -8.72
CA ILE A 65 10.16 -1.90 -7.35
C ILE A 65 8.68 -1.80 -7.02
N LYS A 66 8.29 -2.38 -5.89
CA LYS A 66 6.91 -2.37 -5.39
C LYS A 66 6.79 -1.32 -4.30
N VAL A 67 5.89 -0.35 -4.46
CA VAL A 67 5.52 0.59 -3.41
C VAL A 67 4.28 0.06 -2.72
N ARG A 68 4.39 -0.29 -1.44
CA ARG A 68 3.27 -0.77 -0.62
C ARG A 68 2.74 0.37 0.24
N LEU A 69 1.43 0.59 0.14
CA LEU A 69 0.66 1.44 1.04
C LEU A 69 -0.12 0.54 2.00
N SER A 70 -0.04 0.79 3.31
CA SER A 70 -0.80 0.05 4.33
C SER A 70 -1.49 1.03 5.26
N ALA A 71 -2.81 0.95 5.41
CA ALA A 71 -3.58 1.79 6.31
C ALA A 71 -4.28 0.95 7.37
N ARG A 72 -4.37 1.48 8.60
CA ARG A 72 -5.10 0.88 9.72
C ARG A 72 -6.25 1.80 10.11
N ALA A 73 -7.47 1.26 10.19
CA ALA A 73 -8.63 2.01 10.65
C ALA A 73 -9.65 1.08 11.32
N ASP A 74 -10.63 1.63 12.03
CA ASP A 74 -11.71 0.86 12.68
C ASP A 74 -12.59 0.07 11.70
N THR A 75 -12.60 0.45 10.42
CA THR A 75 -13.36 -0.23 9.37
C THR A 75 -12.54 -0.39 8.11
N LYS A 76 -12.86 -1.42 7.32
CA LYS A 76 -12.23 -1.66 6.02
C LYS A 76 -12.48 -0.50 5.07
N GLU A 77 -13.69 0.07 5.08
CA GLU A 77 -14.03 1.23 4.25
C GLU A 77 -13.19 2.46 4.61
N ALA A 78 -12.99 2.76 5.90
CA ALA A 78 -12.17 3.88 6.32
C ALA A 78 -10.69 3.68 5.92
N ALA A 79 -10.14 2.48 6.12
CA ALA A 79 -8.79 2.15 5.69
C ALA A 79 -8.64 2.27 4.16
N SER A 80 -9.63 1.83 3.39
CA SER A 80 -9.64 1.92 1.92
C SER A 80 -9.71 3.36 1.42
N GLN A 81 -10.46 4.24 2.08
CA GLN A 81 -10.47 5.68 1.76
C GLN A 81 -9.11 6.33 1.99
N VAL A 82 -8.44 5.99 3.10
CA VAL A 82 -7.09 6.47 3.39
C VAL A 82 -6.12 5.99 2.30
N ILE A 83 -6.13 4.70 1.97
CA ILE A 83 -5.31 4.15 0.88
C ILE A 83 -5.56 4.90 -0.43
N SER A 84 -6.82 5.13 -0.82
CA SER A 84 -7.17 5.78 -2.09
C SER A 84 -6.68 7.23 -2.15
N ARG A 85 -6.77 7.97 -1.04
CA ARG A 85 -6.27 9.34 -0.95
C ARG A 85 -4.76 9.42 -1.16
N TYR A 86 -4.01 8.56 -0.48
CA TYR A 86 -2.55 8.57 -0.59
C TYR A 86 -2.06 7.95 -1.89
N GLU A 87 -2.79 6.98 -2.43
CA GLU A 87 -2.52 6.47 -3.77
C GLU A 87 -2.60 7.59 -4.80
N ALA A 88 -3.65 8.41 -4.80
CA ALA A 88 -3.76 9.51 -5.76
C ALA A 88 -2.51 10.41 -5.70
N LYS A 89 -2.04 10.74 -4.50
CA LYS A 89 -0.81 11.52 -4.32
C LYS A 89 0.43 10.80 -4.82
N VAL A 90 0.55 9.48 -4.60
CA VAL A 90 1.66 8.69 -5.15
C VAL A 90 1.60 8.71 -6.69
N LEU A 91 0.42 8.55 -7.29
CA LEU A 91 0.24 8.60 -8.74
C LEU A 91 0.54 9.98 -9.33
N GLU A 92 0.28 11.07 -8.62
CA GLU A 92 0.69 12.41 -9.05
C GLU A 92 2.22 12.56 -9.14
N VAL A 93 2.96 11.83 -8.29
CA VAL A 93 4.43 11.92 -8.22
C VAL A 93 5.13 10.93 -9.15
N ILE A 94 4.64 9.69 -9.21
CA ILE A 94 5.30 8.59 -9.92
C ILE A 94 4.41 7.90 -10.96
N GLY A 95 3.23 8.42 -11.27
CA GLY A 95 2.23 7.77 -12.14
C GLY A 95 2.75 7.39 -13.52
N ASP A 96 3.67 8.17 -14.08
CA ASP A 96 4.31 7.90 -15.38
C ASP A 96 5.17 6.61 -15.37
N HIS A 97 5.56 6.15 -14.18
CA HIS A 97 6.39 4.97 -13.95
C HIS A 97 5.61 3.78 -13.39
N VAL A 98 4.28 3.91 -13.20
CA VAL A 98 3.43 2.86 -12.66
C VAL A 98 2.98 1.92 -13.77
N PHE A 99 3.27 0.63 -13.62
CA PHE A 99 2.98 -0.40 -14.62
C PHE A 99 1.84 -1.34 -14.20
N GLY A 100 1.47 -1.37 -12.91
CA GLY A 100 0.37 -2.21 -12.46
C GLY A 100 0.09 -2.12 -10.97
N TYR A 101 -1.01 -2.76 -10.56
CA TYR A 101 -1.49 -2.80 -9.18
C TYR A 101 -1.64 -4.24 -8.67
N ASP A 102 -1.38 -4.42 -7.38
CA ASP A 102 -1.56 -5.64 -6.59
C ASP A 102 -0.92 -6.91 -7.18
N ASP A 103 -1.69 -7.92 -7.59
CA ASP A 103 -1.19 -9.19 -8.12
C ASP A 103 -1.25 -9.26 -9.65
N THR A 104 -1.53 -8.12 -10.32
CA THR A 104 -1.50 -8.05 -11.78
C THR A 104 -0.04 -8.18 -12.23
N THR A 105 0.35 -9.40 -12.59
CA THR A 105 1.59 -9.67 -13.30
C THR A 105 1.44 -9.25 -14.76
N MET A 106 2.58 -8.98 -15.40
CA MET A 106 2.71 -8.53 -16.80
C MET A 106 2.07 -9.47 -17.84
N GLU A 107 1.59 -10.65 -17.42
CA GLU A 107 0.96 -11.67 -18.24
C GLU A 107 -0.55 -11.44 -18.47
N ALA A 108 -1.16 -10.42 -17.86
CA ALA A 108 -2.59 -10.12 -18.01
C ALA A 108 -2.90 -8.94 -18.95
N ALA A 109 -1.89 -8.41 -19.64
CA ALA A 109 -2.04 -7.33 -20.61
C ALA A 109 -1.67 -7.76 -22.04
N VAL A 110 -2.30 -8.83 -22.54
CA VAL A 110 -2.43 -9.13 -23.98
C VAL A 110 -3.80 -9.74 -24.25
#